data_AF-D5X4C3-F1
#
_entry.id   AF-D5X4C3-F1
#
_cell.length_a   1.000
_cell.length_b   1.000
_cell.length_c   1.000
_cell.angle_alpha   90.00
_cell.angle_beta   90.00
_cell.angle_gamma   90.00
#
_symmetry.space_group_name_H-M   'P 1'
#
loop_
_entity.id
_entity.type
_entity.pdbx_description
1 polymer ?
#
loop_
_entity_poly.entity_id
_entity_poly.type
_entity_poly.pdbx_seq_one_letter_code
_entity_poly.pdbx_strand_id
1 'polypeptide(L)'
;MSTLNLSKTERIDVRASAPVKKLLQEAARACHKNVSEFLLDAGVTAAAQTLADRRQFVLGDAQWQAFQDALDRPVQSKPRLKKLLREPGALD
;
A
#
# COMPACT_ATOMS: atom_id res chain seq x y z
N MET A 1 -11.77 -10.37 7.95
CA MET A 1 -11.97 -10.03 6.53
C MET A 1 -11.08 -10.94 5.73
N SER A 2 -11.65 -11.99 5.14
CA SER A 2 -10.91 -12.95 4.33
C SER A 2 -10.36 -12.22 3.12
N THR A 3 -9.05 -11.98 3.08
CA THR A 3 -8.38 -11.59 1.85
C THR A 3 -8.63 -12.72 0.87
N LEU A 4 -9.48 -12.47 -0.14
CA LEU A 4 -9.65 -13.39 -1.25
C LEU A 4 -8.24 -13.65 -1.79
N ASN A 5 -7.73 -14.87 -1.60
CA ASN A 5 -6.53 -15.34 -2.26
C ASN A 5 -6.88 -15.46 -3.75
N LEU A 6 -6.95 -14.33 -4.45
CA LEU A 6 -6.97 -14.33 -5.90
C LEU A 6 -5.71 -15.05 -6.34
N SER A 7 -5.87 -16.06 -7.19
CA SER A 7 -4.75 -16.72 -7.85
C SER A 7 -3.89 -15.66 -8.53
N LYS A 8 -2.56 -15.76 -8.40
CA LYS A 8 -1.59 -14.90 -9.09
C LYS A 8 -1.62 -15.24 -10.59
N THR A 9 -2.58 -14.69 -11.32
CA THR A 9 -2.79 -14.96 -12.76
C THR A 9 -1.95 -14.06 -13.67
N GLU A 10 -1.62 -12.86 -13.20
CA GLU A 10 -0.89 -11.86 -13.99
C GLU A 10 0.62 -12.11 -13.98
N ARG A 11 1.26 -11.89 -15.14
CA ARG A 11 2.71 -12.06 -15.30
C ARG A 11 3.41 -10.71 -15.39
N ILE A 12 4.59 -10.63 -14.76
CA ILE A 12 5.50 -9.48 -14.84
C ILE A 12 6.84 -9.98 -15.38
N ASP A 13 7.17 -9.63 -16.62
CA ASP A 13 8.44 -10.01 -17.25
C ASP A 13 9.48 -8.89 -17.08
N VAL A 14 10.61 -9.20 -16.44
CA VAL A 14 11.69 -8.23 -16.14
C VAL A 14 13.02 -8.73 -16.69
N ARG A 15 13.75 -7.85 -17.36
CA ARG A 15 15.12 -8.11 -17.82
C ARG A 15 16.12 -7.55 -16.82
N ALA A 16 17.17 -8.32 -16.53
CA ALA A 16 18.26 -7.93 -15.66
C ALA A 16 19.60 -8.42 -16.22
N SER A 17 20.67 -7.68 -15.94
CA SER A 17 22.02 -8.15 -16.23
C SER A 17 22.42 -9.28 -15.27
N ALA A 18 23.42 -10.08 -15.66
CA ALA A 18 23.95 -11.16 -14.81
C ALA A 18 24.31 -10.72 -13.37
N PRO A 19 25.02 -9.60 -13.13
CA PRO A 19 25.32 -9.17 -11.77
C PRO A 19 24.07 -8.79 -10.96
N VAL A 20 23.09 -8.12 -11.59
CA VAL A 20 21.82 -7.76 -10.94
C VAL A 20 21.04 -9.02 -10.55
N LYS A 21 20.97 -10.01 -11.44
CA LYS A 21 20.31 -11.29 -11.14
C LYS A 21 20.97 -12.01 -9.96
N LYS A 22 22.30 -12.02 -9.89
CA LYS A 22 23.05 -12.65 -8.78
C LYS A 22 22.75 -11.96 -7.45
N LEU A 23 22.78 -10.62 -7.43
CA LEU A 23 22.44 -9.84 -6.25
C LEU A 23 21.03 -10.15 -5.72
N LEU A 24 20.05 -10.18 -6.63
CA LEU A 24 18.66 -10.51 -6.26
C LEU A 24 18.51 -11.93 -5.74
N GLN A 25 19.26 -12.89 -6.28
CA GLN A 25 19.28 -14.27 -5.80
C GLN A 25 19.87 -14.38 -4.39
N GLU A 26 20.96 -13.67 -4.11
CA GLU A 26 21.58 -13.64 -2.78
C GLU A 26 20.64 -13.01 -1.74
N ALA A 27 20.00 -11.88 -2.08
CA ALA A 27 19.01 -11.24 -1.21
C ALA A 27 17.80 -12.14 -0.94
N ALA A 28 17.25 -12.79 -1.97
CA ALA A 28 16.14 -13.72 -1.82
C ALA A 28 16.50 -14.90 -0.88
N ARG A 29 17.71 -15.47 -1.03
CA ARG A 29 18.23 -16.53 -0.15
C ARG A 29 18.35 -16.06 1.29
N ALA A 30 18.88 -14.86 1.53
CA ALA A 30 19.00 -14.29 2.87
C ALA A 30 17.63 -14.10 3.55
N CYS A 31 16.57 -13.88 2.77
CA CYS A 31 15.20 -13.77 3.26
C CYS A 31 14.43 -15.10 3.28
N HIS A 32 15.06 -16.24 2.96
CA HIS A 32 14.41 -17.55 2.82
C HIS A 32 13.24 -17.56 1.81
N LYS A 33 13.35 -16.78 0.73
CA LYS A 33 12.34 -16.65 -0.33
C LYS A 33 12.91 -17.07 -1.68
N ASN A 34 12.04 -17.41 -2.62
CA ASN A 34 12.46 -17.48 -4.01
C ASN A 34 12.59 -16.07 -4.62
N VAL A 35 13.26 -15.96 -5.77
CA VAL A 35 13.53 -14.65 -6.42
C VAL A 35 12.23 -13.93 -6.78
N SER A 36 11.22 -14.66 -7.25
CA SER A 36 9.93 -14.08 -7.65
C SER A 36 9.17 -13.52 -6.44
N GLU A 37 9.15 -14.25 -5.32
CA GLU A 37 8.56 -13.79 -4.05
C GLU A 37 9.28 -12.57 -3.51
N PHE A 38 10.61 -12.61 -3.47
CA PHE A 38 11.41 -11.48 -3.01
C PHE A 38 11.15 -10.22 -3.85
N LEU A 39 11.15 -10.35 -5.18
CA LEU A 39 10.88 -9.24 -6.09
C LEU A 39 9.45 -8.72 -5.96
N LEU A 40 8.46 -9.60 -5.83
CA LEU A 40 7.07 -9.19 -5.69
C LEU A 40 6.86 -8.44 -4.37
N ASP A 41 7.38 -8.95 -3.26
CA ASP A 41 7.24 -8.31 -1.95
C ASP A 41 7.96 -6.95 -1.90
N ALA A 42 9.18 -6.89 -2.43
CA ALA A 42 9.92 -5.63 -2.54
C ALA A 42 9.19 -4.64 -3.45
N GLY A 43 8.65 -5.11 -4.57
CA GLY A 43 7.88 -4.31 -5.52
C GLY A 43 6.60 -3.76 -4.92
N VAL A 44 5.84 -4.57 -4.18
CA VAL A 44 4.63 -4.14 -3.46
C VAL A 44 4.98 -3.09 -2.40
N THR A 45 6.04 -3.31 -1.64
CA THR A 45 6.50 -2.36 -0.61
C THR A 45 6.89 -1.02 -1.25
N ALA A 46 7.70 -1.05 -2.31
CA ALA A 46 8.11 0.15 -3.02
C ALA A 46 6.93 0.87 -3.68
N ALA A 47 5.96 0.12 -4.25
CA ALA A 47 4.75 0.69 -4.83
C ALA A 47 3.89 1.36 -3.77
N ALA A 48 3.66 0.69 -2.62
CA ALA A 48 2.91 1.25 -1.51
C ALA A 48 3.55 2.54 -0.98
N GLN A 49 4.88 2.55 -0.79
CA GLN A 49 5.61 3.74 -0.37
C GLN A 49 5.48 4.88 -1.39
N THR A 50 5.66 4.57 -2.68
CA THR A 50 5.55 5.57 -3.77
C THR A 50 4.15 6.19 -3.82
N LEU A 51 3.11 5.37 -3.61
CA LEU A 51 1.73 5.83 -3.56
C LEU A 51 1.41 6.61 -2.28
N ALA A 52 1.99 6.24 -1.14
CA ALA A 52 1.83 6.97 0.12
C ALA A 52 2.53 8.33 0.09
N ASP A 53 3.69 8.41 -0.56
CA ASP A 53 4.45 9.66 -0.75
C ASP A 53 3.77 10.61 -1.75
N ARG A 54 2.70 10.16 -2.42
CA ARG A 54 1.95 10.98 -3.36
C ARG A 54 1.24 12.13 -2.64
N ARG A 55 1.74 13.34 -2.85
CA ARG A 55 1.18 14.58 -2.27
C ARG A 55 0.02 15.18 -3.07
N GLN A 56 -0.21 14.70 -4.29
CA GLN A 56 -1.24 15.24 -5.18
C GLN A 56 -2.33 14.21 -5.48
N PHE A 57 -3.54 14.50 -5.00
CA PHE A 57 -4.75 13.74 -5.29
C PHE A 57 -5.54 14.48 -6.37
N VAL A 58 -5.61 13.91 -7.56
CA VAL A 58 -6.40 14.45 -8.67
C VAL A 58 -7.79 13.84 -8.57
N LEU A 59 -8.80 14.69 -8.37
CA LEU A 59 -10.19 14.29 -8.27
C LEU A 59 -10.92 14.71 -9.55
N GLY A 60 -11.79 13.84 -10.07
CA GLY A 60 -12.75 14.24 -11.11
C GLY A 60 -13.90 15.06 -10.51
N ASP A 61 -14.69 15.73 -11.35
CA ASP A 61 -15.70 16.72 -10.93
C ASP A 61 -16.66 16.22 -9.84
N ALA A 62 -17.18 14.99 -9.98
CA ALA A 62 -18.10 14.41 -8.99
C ALA A 62 -17.43 14.19 -7.62
N GLN A 63 -16.17 13.75 -7.61
CA GLN A 63 -15.40 13.52 -6.39
C GLN A 63 -14.97 14.85 -5.76
N TRP A 64 -14.67 15.85 -6.59
CA TRP A 64 -14.37 17.21 -6.16
C TRP A 64 -15.58 17.86 -5.47
N GLN A 65 -16.78 17.73 -6.05
CA GLN A 65 -18.00 18.24 -5.41
C GLN A 65 -18.27 17.56 -4.07
N ALA A 66 -18.20 16.23 -4.02
CA ALA A 66 -18.37 15.49 -2.77
C ALA A 66 -17.34 15.87 -1.70
N PHE A 67 -16.11 16.20 -2.11
CA PHE A 67 -15.07 16.68 -1.21
C PHE A 67 -15.39 18.08 -0.67
N GLN A 68 -15.82 19.02 -1.52
CA GLN A 68 -16.24 20.35 -1.09
C GLN A 68 -17.42 20.29 -0.10
N ASP A 69 -18.45 19.51 -0.43
CA ASP A 69 -19.62 19.32 0.45
C ASP A 69 -19.23 18.73 1.82
N ALA A 70 -18.17 17.91 1.86
CA ALA A 70 -17.64 17.35 3.09
C ALA A 70 -16.85 18.37 3.92
N LEU A 71 -16.16 19.32 3.27
CA LEU A 71 -15.43 20.40 3.93
C LEU A 71 -16.37 21.46 4.52
N ASP A 72 -17.44 21.80 3.79
CA ASP A 72 -18.41 22.81 4.22
C ASP A 72 -19.36 22.28 5.31
N ARG A 73 -19.39 20.95 5.53
CA ARG A 73 -20.26 20.35 6.53
C ARG A 73 -19.85 20.77 7.94
N PRO A 74 -20.79 21.26 8.78
CA PRO A 74 -20.49 21.60 10.16
C PRO A 74 -20.00 20.39 10.94
N VAL A 75 -19.09 20.63 11.88
CA VAL A 75 -18.46 19.58 12.69
C VAL A 75 -19.51 18.73 13.40
N GLN A 76 -19.49 17.43 13.17
CA GLN A 76 -20.41 16.47 13.78
C GLN A 76 -19.71 15.71 14.90
N SER A 77 -20.40 15.51 16.02
CA SER A 77 -19.92 14.63 17.07
C SER A 77 -19.82 13.20 16.55
N LYS A 78 -18.64 12.59 16.68
CA LYS A 78 -18.38 11.20 16.31
C LYS A 78 -17.98 10.41 17.57
N PRO A 79 -18.94 9.86 18.34
CA PRO A 79 -18.67 9.20 19.62
C PRO A 79 -17.64 8.06 19.53
N ARG A 80 -17.69 7.27 18.44
CA ARG A 80 -16.71 6.20 18.18
C ARG A 80 -15.31 6.73 17.95
N LEU A 81 -15.16 7.85 17.25
CA LEU A 81 -13.86 8.50 17.02
C LEU A 81 -13.31 9.08 18.33
N LYS A 82 -14.18 9.71 19.14
CA LYS A 82 -13.80 10.22 20.47
C LYS A 82 -13.34 9.11 21.41
N LYS A 83 -13.98 7.94 21.37
CA LYS A 83 -13.58 6.75 22.12
C LYS A 83 -12.22 6.23 21.64
N LEU A 84 -12.05 6.05 20.32
CA LEU A 84 -10.81 5.57 19.72
C LEU A 84 -9.58 6.44 20.08
N LEU A 85 -9.72 7.76 20.05
CA LEU A 85 -8.63 8.70 20.39
C LEU A 85 -8.28 8.74 21.89
N ARG A 86 -9.08 8.10 22.75
CA ARG A 86 -8.88 8.07 24.21
C ARG A 86 -8.44 6.70 24.74
N GLU A 87 -8.55 5.67 23.92
CA GLU A 87 -8.13 4.32 24.28
C GLU A 87 -6.66 4.13 23.87
N PRO A 88 -5.85 3.39 24.66
CA PRO A 88 -4.49 3.01 24.27
C PRO A 88 -4.53 2.35 22.89
N GLY A 89 -3.57 2.71 22.03
CA GLY A 89 -3.46 2.09 20.73
C GLY A 89 -3.14 0.60 20.87
N ALA A 90 -3.42 -0.20 19.83
CA ALA A 90 -3.01 -1.61 19.81
C ALA A 90 -1.47 -1.83 19.84
N LEU A 91 -0.70 -0.74 19.88
CA LEU A 91 0.76 -0.69 19.92
C LEU A 91 1.30 -0.13 21.25
N ASP A 92 0.41 0.22 22.19
CA ASP A 92 0.74 0.67 23.56
C ASP A 92 0.68 -0.49 24.57
#